data_AF-A0A4U6DG83-F1
#
_entry.id   AF-A0A4U6DG83-F1
#
_cell.length_a   1.000
_cell.length_b   1.000
_cell.length_c   1.000
_cell.angle_alpha   90.00
_cell.angle_beta   90.00
_cell.angle_gamma   90.00
#
_symmetry.space_group_name_H-M   'P 1'
#
loop_
_entity.id
_entity.type
_entity.pdbx_description
1 polymer ?
#
loop_
_entity_poly.entity_id
_entity_poly.type
_entity_poly.pdbx_seq_one_letter_code
_entity_poly.pdbx_strand_id
1 'polypeptide(L)' 'MDKVIIDICVSLRKTQKIKLSDTIIAATALVHGYTLITNNEKDFANLKDLDVVNLHKM' A
#
# COMPACT_ATOMS: atom_id res chain seq x y z
N MET A 1 12.86 -12.08 -1.31
CA MET A 1 11.95 -10.96 -1.56
C MET A 1 12.06 -10.59 -3.02
N ASP A 2 10.93 -10.53 -3.72
CA ASP A 2 10.89 -10.19 -5.13
C ASP A 2 11.38 -8.76 -5.38
N LYS A 3 12.32 -8.60 -6.31
CA LYS A 3 12.93 -7.29 -6.64
C LYS A 3 11.87 -6.24 -6.99
N VAL A 4 10.78 -6.67 -7.65
CA VAL A 4 9.67 -5.80 -8.05
C VAL A 4 9.02 -5.10 -6.85
N ILE A 5 8.82 -5.81 -5.74
CA ILE A 5 8.23 -5.24 -4.52
C ILE A 5 9.17 -4.18 -3.93
N ILE A 6 10.49 -4.42 -3.99
CA ILE A 6 11.50 -3.48 -3.50
C ILE A 6 11.51 -2.20 -4.34
N ASP A 7 11.48 -2.31 -5.67
CA ASP A 7 11.46 -1.16 -6.57
C ASP A 7 10.19 -0.31 -6.39
N ILE A 8 9.02 -0.96 -6.26
CA ILE A 8 7.76 -0.26 -5.97
C ILE A 8 7.80 0.39 -4.59
N CYS A 9 8.32 -0.31 -3.57
CA CYS A 9 8.51 0.27 -2.24
C CYS A 9 9.33 1.55 -2.29
N VAL A 10 10.45 1.53 -3.01
CA VAL A 10 11.34 2.70 -3.13
C VAL A 10 10.65 3.84 -3.88
N SER A 11 9.91 3.54 -4.96
CA SER A 11 9.13 4.53 -5.71
C SER A 11 8.04 5.19 -4.85
N LEU A 12 7.29 4.38 -4.10
CA LEU A 12 6.26 4.85 -3.18
C LEU A 12 6.84 5.73 -2.08
N ARG A 13 7.98 5.34 -1.49
CA ARG A 13 8.61 6.11 -0.42
C ARG A 13 9.20 7.45 -0.88
N LYS A 14 9.52 7.58 -2.18
CA LYS A 14 9.97 8.84 -2.80
C LYS A 14 8.81 9.79 -3.07
N THR A 15 7.64 9.26 -3.39
CA THR A 15 6.47 10.05 -3.81
C THR A 15 5.50 10.33 -2.66
N GLN A 16 5.47 9.47 -1.65
CA GLN A 16 4.51 9.49 -0.55
C GLN A 16 5.22 9.44 0.81
N LYS A 17 4.70 10.19 1.79
CA LYS A 17 5.12 10.08 3.20
C LYS A 17 4.36 8.94 3.90
N ILE A 18 4.75 7.70 3.60
CA ILE A 18 4.19 6.49 4.21
C ILE A 18 5.27 5.79 5.05
N LYS A 19 4.87 5.13 6.15
CA LYS A 19 5.80 4.34 6.98
C LYS A 19 6.37 3.18 6.17
N LEU A 20 7.58 2.72 6.53
CA LEU A 20 8.24 1.64 5.77
C LEU A 20 7.41 0.35 5.77
N SER A 21 6.85 -0.03 6.92
CA SER A 21 5.97 -1.21 7.04
C SER A 21 4.76 -1.12 6.10
N ASP A 22 4.08 0.03 6.12
CA ASP A 22 2.86 0.25 5.35
C ASP A 22 3.16 0.32 3.85
N THR A 23 4.33 0.86 3.49
CA THR A 23 4.83 0.89 2.11
C THR A 23 5.07 -0.53 1.57
N ILE A 24 5.60 -1.44 2.40
CA ILE A 24 5.82 -2.85 2.01
C ILE A 24 4.48 -3.56 1.77
N ILE A 25 3.50 -3.34 2.64
CA ILE A 25 2.15 -3.91 2.51
C ILE A 25 1.50 -3.39 1.22
N ALA A 26 1.52 -2.08 1.00
CA ALA A 26 0.98 -1.44 -0.19
C ALA A 26 1.66 -1.93 -1.47
N ALA A 27 3.00 -1.97 -1.51
CA ALA A 27 3.75 -2.45 -2.66
C ALA A 27 3.40 -3.90 -2.99
N THR A 28 3.27 -4.76 -1.98
CA THR A 28 2.87 -6.16 -2.18
C THR A 28 1.46 -6.25 -2.76
N ALA A 29 0.50 -5.51 -2.20
CA ALA A 29 -0.87 -5.48 -2.70
C ALA A 29 -0.95 -4.96 -4.15
N LEU A 30 -0.17 -3.93 -4.48
CA LEU A 30 -0.07 -3.40 -5.85
C LEU A 30 0.53 -4.41 -6.84
N VAL A 31 1.61 -5.11 -6.47
CA VAL A 31 2.24 -6.12 -7.35
C VAL A 31 1.28 -7.25 -7.68
N HIS A 32 0.49 -7.67 -6.70
CA HIS A 32 -0.42 -8.81 -6.86
C HIS A 32 -1.85 -8.42 -7.25
N GLY A 33 -2.17 -7.12 -7.33
CA GLY A 33 -3.53 -6.63 -7.59
C GLY A 33 -4.53 -6.99 -6.47
N TYR A 34 -4.06 -7.05 -5.22
CA TYR A 34 -4.90 -7.35 -4.07
C TYR A 34 -5.55 -6.10 -3.49
N THR A 35 -6.77 -6.26 -2.99
CA THR A 35 -7.45 -5.25 -2.17
C THR A 35 -6.95 -5.32 -0.74
N LEU A 36 -6.46 -4.20 -0.21
CA LEU A 36 -5.99 -4.09 1.16
C LEU A 36 -7.16 -3.86 2.12
N ILE A 37 -7.41 -4.83 3.00
CA ILE A 37 -8.38 -4.67 4.09
C ILE A 37 -7.67 -4.08 5.30
N THR A 38 -8.06 -2.88 5.72
CA THR A 38 -7.43 -2.20 6.87
C THR A 38 -8.37 -1.23 7.55
N ASN A 39 -8.19 -1.05 8.86
CA ASN A 39 -8.85 0.03 9.62
C ASN A 39 -8.10 1.37 9.51
N ASN A 40 -6.87 1.36 8.99
CA ASN A 40 -6.03 2.55 8.83
C ASN A 40 -6.11 3.10 7.40
N GLU A 41 -7.32 3.13 6.80
CA GLU A 41 -7.54 3.57 5.42
C GLU A 41 -6.89 4.94 5.12
N LYS A 42 -6.81 5.83 6.12
CA LYS A 42 -6.22 7.18 6.00
C LYS A 42 -4.74 7.16 5.63
N ASP A 43 -3.99 6.17 6.13
CA ASP A 43 -2.56 6.03 5.83
C ASP A 43 -2.32 5.55 4.39
N PHE A 44 -3.30 4.88 3.80
CA PHE A 44 -3.25 4.35 2.43
C PHE A 44 -4.06 5.18 1.42
N ALA A 45 -4.87 6.14 1.87
CA ALA A 45 -5.75 6.96 1.04
C ALA A 45 -5.00 7.79 -0.02
N ASN A 46 -3.71 8.06 0.20
CA ASN A 46 -2.86 8.75 -0.76
C ASN A 46 -2.43 7.87 -1.96
N LEU A 47 -2.63 6.56 -1.88
CA LEU A 47 -2.27 5.61 -2.92
C LEU A 47 -3.48 5.38 -3.84
N LYS A 48 -3.54 6.13 -4.94
CA LYS A 48 -4.66 6.06 -5.89
C LYS A 48 -4.82 4.71 -6.58
N ASP A 49 -3.72 3.98 -6.75
CA ASP A 49 -3.70 2.69 -7.47
C ASP A 49 -3.96 1.50 -6.55
N LEU A 50 -4.15 1.72 -5.24
CA LEU A 50 -4.37 0.67 -4.26
C LEU A 50 -5.85 0.64 -3.83
N ASP A 51 -6.52 -0.48 -4.08
CA ASP A 51 -7.86 -0.70 -3.55
C ASP A 51 -7.78 -0.94 -2.03
N VAL A 52 -8.47 -0.10 -1.26
CA VAL A 52 -8.49 -0.17 0.20
C VAL A 52 -9.92 -0.28 0.70
N VAL A 53 -10.20 -1.30 1.53
CA VAL A 53 -11.51 -1.53 2.12
C VAL A 53 -11.40 -1.50 3.64
N ASN A 54 -12.25 -0.69 4.28
CA ASN A 54 -12.40 -0.71 5.73
C ASN A 54 -13.66 -1.47 6.13
N LEU A 55 -13.48 -2.68 6.68
CA LEU A 55 -14.58 -3.54 7.10
C LEU A 55 -15.40 -2.97 8.27
N HIS A 56 -14.81 -2.08 9.08
CA HIS A 56 -15.48 -1.54 10.26
C HIS A 56 -16.46 -0.41 9.92
N LYS A 57 -16.36 0.16 8.70
CA LYS A 57 -17.30 1.15 8.16
C LYS A 57 -18.37 0.54 7.25
N MET A 58 -18.30 -0.78 7.02
CA MET A 58 -19.27 -1.53 6.23
C MET A 58 -20.49 -1.92 7.05
#